data_AF-A0A1U9NIG8-F1
#
_entry.id   AF-A0A1U9NIG8-F1
#
_cell.length_a   1.000
_cell.length_b   1.000
_cell.length_c   1.000
_cell.angle_alpha   90.00
_cell.angle_beta   90.00
_cell.angle_gamma   90.00
#
_symmetry.space_group_name_H-M   'P 1'
#
loop_
_entity.id
_entity.type
_entity.pdbx_description
1 polymer ?
#
loop_
_entity_poly.entity_id
_entity_poly.type
_entity_poly.pdbx_seq_one_letter_code
_entity_poly.pdbx_strand_id
1 'polypeptide(L)'
;MRRMVLVVFCVVTMLCSAGCMDKILAWNEDTTTDLLGRKADLVATLAEIDAVADLKSDDGKYKGFMVIAKRPGLEIPAQERLIKRVYEELYFDDAKGDVLVTLVENTNFSHEAKREIMVGLNNIESEEEKIRVLDAVQFRRIGVNAAMGERMGGAEE
;
A
#
# COMPACT_ATOMS: atom_id res chain seq x y z
N MET A 1 19.94 55.49 -40.38
CA MET A 1 18.98 54.95 -39.38
C MET A 1 18.39 53.57 -39.69
N ARG A 2 18.35 53.08 -40.95
CA ARG A 2 17.85 51.71 -41.26
C ARG A 2 18.80 50.56 -40.90
N ARG A 3 20.11 50.82 -40.79
CA ARG A 3 21.12 49.80 -40.45
C ARG A 3 21.22 49.48 -38.95
N MET A 4 20.75 50.37 -38.07
CA MET A 4 20.74 50.12 -36.63
C MET A 4 19.55 49.25 -36.17
N VAL A 5 18.44 49.25 -36.92
CA VAL A 5 17.24 48.44 -36.58
C VAL A 5 17.49 46.94 -36.82
N LEU A 6 18.30 46.59 -37.83
CA LEU A 6 18.65 45.19 -38.13
C LEU A 6 19.57 44.54 -37.09
N VAL A 7 20.49 45.31 -36.48
CA VAL A 7 21.43 44.77 -35.49
C VAL A 7 20.73 44.47 -34.17
N VAL A 8 19.78 45.31 -33.75
CA VAL A 8 19.02 45.09 -32.51
C VAL A 8 18.07 43.88 -32.66
N PHE A 9 17.49 43.66 -33.84
CA PHE A 9 16.59 42.52 -34.06
C PHE A 9 17.33 41.16 -34.03
N CYS A 10 18.59 41.10 -34.48
CA CYS A 10 19.40 39.87 -34.41
C CYS A 10 19.87 39.51 -32.99
N VAL A 11 20.09 40.50 -32.11
CA VAL A 11 20.54 40.24 -30.73
C VAL A 11 19.39 39.71 -29.86
N VAL A 12 18.16 40.18 -30.11
CA VAL A 12 16.98 39.77 -29.34
C VAL A 12 16.51 38.35 -29.69
N THR A 13 16.68 37.90 -30.94
CA THR A 13 16.27 36.53 -31.33
C THR A 13 17.24 35.44 -30.88
N MET A 14 18.53 35.76 -30.65
CA MET A 14 19.51 34.80 -30.13
C MET A 14 19.41 34.55 -28.61
N LEU A 15 18.74 35.42 -27.85
CA LEU A 15 18.57 35.24 -26.40
C LEU A 15 17.37 34.36 -26.00
N CYS A 16 16.50 33.98 -26.96
CA CYS A 16 15.33 33.15 -26.69
C CYS A 16 15.54 31.63 -26.84
N SER A 17 16.70 31.17 -27.33
CA SER A 17 16.94 29.73 -27.58
C SER A 17 17.80 29.03 -26.52
N ALA A 18 18.31 29.73 -25.51
CA ALA A 18 19.12 29.14 -24.43
C ALA A 18 18.32 28.76 -23.17
N GLY A 19 16.97 28.84 -23.19
CA GLY A 19 16.14 28.71 -21.98
C GLY A 19 15.33 27.42 -21.83
N CYS A 20 15.51 26.40 -22.68
CA CYS A 20 14.59 25.24 -22.71
C CYS A 20 15.27 23.86 -22.71
N MET A 21 16.52 23.71 -22.24
CA MET A 21 17.20 22.39 -22.21
C MET A 21 17.62 21.90 -20.82
N ASP A 22 17.44 22.68 -19.74
CA ASP A 22 17.87 22.24 -18.40
C ASP A 22 16.83 21.42 -17.62
N LYS A 23 15.63 21.21 -18.15
CA LYS A 23 14.56 20.46 -17.45
C LYS A 23 14.46 18.97 -17.81
N ILE A 24 15.31 18.44 -18.68
CA ILE A 24 15.23 17.03 -19.09
C ILE A 24 16.17 16.13 -18.24
N LEU A 25 17.17 16.68 -17.55
CA LEU A 25 18.11 15.86 -16.75
C LEU A 25 17.74 15.74 -15.26
N ALA A 26 16.79 16.50 -14.75
CA ALA A 26 16.36 16.42 -13.35
C ALA A 26 15.33 15.30 -13.06
N TRP A 27 14.93 14.51 -14.05
CA TRP A 27 13.90 13.46 -13.88
C TRP A 27 14.44 12.06 -13.58
N ASN A 28 15.76 11.86 -13.53
CA ASN A 28 16.33 10.51 -13.45
C ASN A 28 17.05 10.19 -12.13
N GLU A 29 17.32 11.17 -11.26
CA GLU A 29 18.00 10.94 -9.98
C GLU A 29 17.02 10.70 -8.81
N ASP A 30 15.79 11.19 -8.88
CA ASP A 30 14.80 10.99 -7.80
C ASP A 30 14.15 9.59 -7.81
N THR A 31 14.11 8.93 -8.98
CA THR A 31 13.43 7.62 -9.11
C THR A 31 14.24 6.48 -8.47
N THR A 32 15.58 6.55 -8.49
CA THR A 32 16.44 5.50 -7.92
C THR A 32 16.50 5.56 -6.40
N THR A 33 16.48 6.76 -5.81
CA THR A 33 16.44 6.92 -4.35
C THR A 33 15.11 6.44 -3.76
N ASP A 34 13.99 6.71 -4.44
CA ASP A 34 12.67 6.29 -3.96
C ASP A 34 12.49 4.76 -4.01
N LEU A 35 12.96 4.12 -5.09
CA LEU A 35 12.93 2.65 -5.20
C LEU A 35 13.80 1.95 -4.16
N LEU A 36 14.98 2.51 -3.86
CA LEU A 36 15.87 1.96 -2.83
C LEU A 36 15.28 2.17 -1.42
N GLY A 37 14.68 3.32 -1.15
CA GLY A 37 13.99 3.61 0.11
C GLY A 37 12.83 2.66 0.36
N ARG A 38 11.95 2.49 -0.64
CA ARG A 38 10.81 1.58 -0.59
C ARG A 38 11.22 0.13 -0.32
N LYS A 39 12.30 -0.33 -0.97
CA LYS A 39 12.84 -1.67 -0.74
C LYS A 39 13.38 -1.84 0.69
N ALA A 40 14.04 -0.82 1.23
CA ALA A 40 14.53 -0.86 2.61
C ALA A 40 13.37 -0.93 3.62
N ASP A 41 12.31 -0.16 3.40
CA ASP A 41 11.11 -0.15 4.23
C ASP A 41 10.38 -1.51 4.22
N LEU A 42 10.28 -2.15 3.05
CA LEU A 42 9.73 -3.50 2.95
C LEU A 42 10.55 -4.49 3.78
N VAL A 43 11.88 -4.48 3.63
CA VAL A 43 12.77 -5.39 4.36
C VAL A 43 12.65 -5.19 5.87
N ALA A 44 12.60 -3.92 6.32
CA ALA A 44 12.39 -3.60 7.73
C ALA A 44 11.03 -4.11 8.25
N THR A 45 9.97 -3.93 7.47
CA THR A 45 8.62 -4.40 7.82
C THR A 45 8.55 -5.92 7.90
N LEU A 46 9.18 -6.63 6.97
CA LEU A 46 9.26 -8.10 7.01
C LEU A 46 10.03 -8.59 8.24
N ALA A 47 11.16 -7.95 8.56
CA ALA A 47 11.94 -8.26 9.74
C ALA A 47 11.16 -7.98 11.04
N GLU A 48 10.33 -6.93 11.06
CA GLU A 48 9.46 -6.63 12.19
C GLU A 48 8.38 -7.70 12.38
N ILE A 49 7.73 -8.14 11.29
CA ILE A 49 6.74 -9.23 11.35
C ILE A 49 7.39 -10.51 11.93
N ASP A 50 8.59 -10.85 11.48
CA ASP A 50 9.32 -12.02 11.98
C ASP A 50 9.76 -11.84 13.44
N ALA A 51 10.17 -10.63 13.85
CA ALA A 51 10.50 -10.35 15.25
C ALA A 51 9.27 -10.44 16.18
N VAL A 52 8.09 -10.04 15.71
CA VAL A 52 6.83 -10.22 16.45
C VAL A 52 6.47 -11.71 16.56
N ALA A 53 6.64 -12.48 15.47
CA ALA A 53 6.41 -13.92 15.46
C ALA A 53 7.26 -14.67 16.51
N ASP A 54 8.50 -14.22 16.73
CA ASP A 54 9.44 -14.83 17.68
C ASP A 54 9.14 -14.49 19.17
N LEU A 55 8.13 -13.65 19.45
CA LEU A 55 7.74 -13.36 20.83
C LEU A 55 7.21 -14.61 21.54
N LYS A 56 7.60 -14.81 22.80
CA LYS A 56 7.18 -16.00 23.56
C LYS A 56 5.72 -16.00 23.99
N SER A 57 5.12 -14.82 24.12
CA SER A 57 3.75 -14.66 24.63
C SER A 57 2.80 -14.42 23.47
N ASP A 58 1.71 -15.19 23.43
CA ASP A 58 0.67 -15.06 22.41
C ASP A 58 0.00 -13.67 22.42
N ASP A 59 -0.29 -13.11 23.61
CA ASP A 59 -0.80 -11.73 23.75
C ASP A 59 0.17 -10.69 23.17
N GLY A 60 1.48 -10.92 23.33
CA GLY A 60 2.51 -10.09 22.73
C GLY A 60 2.52 -10.16 21.20
N LYS A 61 2.41 -11.39 20.65
CA LYS A 61 2.29 -11.63 19.20
C LYS A 61 1.04 -10.96 18.64
N TYR A 62 -0.12 -11.17 19.27
CA TYR A 62 -1.40 -10.57 18.89
C TYR A 62 -1.30 -9.04 18.83
N LYS A 63 -0.82 -8.40 19.90
CA LYS A 63 -0.64 -6.94 19.94
C LYS A 63 0.30 -6.45 18.85
N GLY A 64 1.42 -7.14 18.63
CA GLY A 64 2.38 -6.77 17.57
C GLY A 64 1.76 -6.89 16.17
N PHE A 65 1.14 -8.01 15.85
CA PHE A 65 0.49 -8.22 14.56
C PHE A 65 -0.67 -7.25 14.33
N MET A 66 -1.46 -6.94 15.35
CA MET A 66 -2.52 -5.93 15.29
C MET A 66 -1.99 -4.54 14.94
N VAL A 67 -0.86 -4.14 15.54
CA VAL A 67 -0.22 -2.85 15.22
C VAL A 67 0.22 -2.81 13.76
N ILE A 68 0.81 -3.89 13.26
CA ILE A 68 1.26 -3.98 11.85
C ILE A 68 0.07 -3.98 10.89
N ALA A 69 -0.99 -4.75 11.18
CA ALA A 69 -2.19 -4.83 10.34
C ALA A 69 -2.89 -3.48 10.15
N LYS A 70 -2.88 -2.63 11.18
CA LYS A 70 -3.46 -1.27 11.15
C LYS A 70 -2.66 -0.27 10.31
N ARG A 71 -1.43 -0.59 9.89
CA ARG A 71 -0.60 0.39 9.18
C ARG A 71 -1.12 0.64 7.77
N PRO A 72 -1.40 1.89 7.39
CA PRO A 72 -1.76 2.19 6.01
C PRO A 72 -0.57 1.92 5.09
N GLY A 73 -0.84 1.46 3.86
CA GLY A 73 0.23 1.33 2.86
C GLY A 73 1.11 0.10 3.03
N LEU A 74 0.76 -0.87 3.89
CA LEU A 74 1.47 -2.14 4.01
C LEU A 74 1.64 -2.83 2.66
N GLU A 75 2.87 -3.08 2.23
CA GLU A 75 3.12 -3.64 0.90
C GLU A 75 2.61 -5.08 0.76
N ILE A 76 2.29 -5.49 -0.47
CA ILE A 76 1.72 -6.82 -0.75
C ILE A 76 2.53 -7.97 -0.13
N PRO A 77 3.87 -8.04 -0.26
CA PRO A 77 4.63 -9.13 0.35
C PRO A 77 4.59 -9.10 1.88
N ALA A 78 4.47 -7.91 2.48
CA ALA A 78 4.31 -7.77 3.93
C ALA A 78 2.92 -8.22 4.40
N GLN A 79 1.86 -7.94 3.63
CA GLN A 79 0.51 -8.45 3.91
C GLN A 79 0.48 -9.98 3.87
N GLU A 80 1.04 -10.60 2.83
CA GLU A 80 1.12 -12.07 2.70
C GLU A 80 1.95 -12.70 3.83
N ARG A 81 3.09 -12.10 4.19
CA ARG A 81 3.94 -12.58 5.29
C ARG A 81 3.21 -12.47 6.63
N LEU A 82 2.53 -11.36 6.89
CA LEU A 82 1.75 -11.16 8.10
C LEU A 82 0.65 -12.22 8.24
N ILE A 83 -0.12 -12.48 7.18
CA ILE A 83 -1.19 -13.50 7.18
C ILE A 83 -0.64 -14.88 7.53
N LYS A 84 0.46 -15.30 6.88
CA LYS A 84 1.09 -16.60 7.16
C LYS A 84 1.51 -16.71 8.62
N ARG A 85 2.21 -15.69 9.14
CA ARG A 85 2.64 -15.66 10.54
C ARG A 85 1.47 -15.66 11.51
N VAL A 86 0.39 -14.96 11.22
CA VAL A 86 -0.83 -14.98 12.05
C VAL A 86 -1.39 -16.40 12.17
N TYR A 87 -1.50 -17.15 11.08
CA TYR A 87 -1.98 -18.53 11.13
C TYR A 87 -1.02 -19.48 11.84
N GLU A 88 0.29 -19.31 11.63
CA GLU A 88 1.32 -20.18 12.19
C GLU A 88 1.57 -19.94 13.69
N GLU A 89 1.47 -18.68 14.13
CA GLU A 89 2.07 -18.26 15.39
C GLU A 89 1.07 -17.86 16.48
N LEU A 90 -0.16 -17.48 16.12
CA LEU A 90 -1.23 -17.21 17.09
C LEU A 90 -1.95 -18.50 17.43
N TYR A 91 -2.13 -18.73 18.72
CA TYR A 91 -2.81 -19.91 19.22
C TYR A 91 -4.33 -19.77 19.13
N PHE A 92 -4.88 -18.62 19.53
CA PHE A 92 -6.33 -18.42 19.60
C PHE A 92 -6.92 -17.91 18.29
N ASP A 93 -8.05 -18.49 17.90
CA ASP A 93 -8.71 -18.17 16.63
C ASP A 93 -9.38 -16.80 16.60
N ASP A 94 -9.86 -16.31 17.74
CA ASP A 94 -10.39 -14.94 17.89
C ASP A 94 -9.29 -13.90 17.60
N ALA A 95 -8.08 -14.13 18.13
CA ALA A 95 -6.91 -13.30 17.88
C ALA A 95 -6.49 -13.35 16.40
N LYS A 96 -6.51 -14.53 15.76
CA LYS A 96 -6.29 -14.64 14.30
C LYS A 96 -7.34 -13.84 13.53
N GLY A 97 -8.62 -14.04 13.85
CA GLY A 97 -9.74 -13.36 13.21
C GLY A 97 -9.63 -11.84 13.30
N ASP A 98 -9.30 -11.32 14.49
CA ASP A 98 -9.15 -9.88 14.73
C ASP A 98 -8.07 -9.25 13.85
N VAL A 99 -6.90 -9.88 13.76
CA VAL A 99 -5.79 -9.38 12.94
C VAL A 99 -6.15 -9.42 11.46
N LEU A 100 -6.75 -10.52 10.99
CA LEU A 100 -7.12 -10.70 9.59
C LEU A 100 -8.22 -9.73 9.16
N VAL A 101 -9.27 -9.56 9.97
CA VAL A 101 -10.34 -8.57 9.72
C VAL A 101 -9.74 -7.16 9.67
N THR A 102 -8.89 -6.81 10.63
CA THR A 102 -8.21 -5.51 10.66
C THR A 102 -7.37 -5.27 9.41
N LEU A 103 -6.65 -6.29 8.94
CA LEU A 103 -5.86 -6.20 7.70
C LEU A 103 -6.76 -6.02 6.46
N VAL A 104 -7.89 -6.72 6.41
CA VAL A 104 -8.87 -6.65 5.30
C VAL A 104 -9.50 -5.25 5.21
N GLU A 105 -9.77 -4.62 6.34
CA GLU A 105 -10.32 -3.26 6.42
C GLU A 105 -9.36 -2.18 5.92
N ASN A 106 -8.08 -2.51 5.74
CA ASN A 106 -7.09 -1.57 5.24
C ASN A 106 -7.38 -1.15 3.79
N THR A 107 -7.15 0.13 3.47
CA THR A 107 -7.49 0.70 2.15
C THR A 107 -6.68 0.08 1.02
N ASN A 108 -5.48 -0.42 1.32
CA ASN A 108 -4.57 -1.03 0.36
C ASN A 108 -4.52 -2.56 0.46
N PHE A 109 -5.49 -3.21 1.11
CA PHE A 109 -5.58 -4.67 1.16
C PHE A 109 -5.63 -5.27 -0.25
N SER A 110 -4.73 -6.20 -0.54
CA SER A 110 -4.47 -6.68 -1.91
C SER A 110 -5.25 -7.95 -2.28
N HIS A 111 -5.33 -8.24 -3.57
CA HIS A 111 -5.97 -9.47 -4.06
C HIS A 111 -5.15 -10.73 -3.70
N GLU A 112 -3.84 -10.58 -3.64
CA GLU A 112 -2.90 -11.62 -3.23
C GLU A 112 -3.06 -11.95 -1.75
N ALA A 113 -3.18 -10.93 -0.89
CA ALA A 113 -3.46 -11.09 0.53
C ALA A 113 -4.84 -11.75 0.74
N LYS A 114 -5.86 -11.33 -0.04
CA LYS A 114 -7.16 -12.03 -0.06
C LYS A 114 -7.03 -13.51 -0.40
N ARG A 115 -6.27 -13.85 -1.45
CA ARG A 115 -6.05 -15.25 -1.83
C ARG A 115 -5.38 -16.02 -0.69
N GLU A 116 -4.38 -15.42 -0.04
CA GLU A 116 -3.67 -16.04 1.09
C GLU A 116 -4.59 -16.33 2.27
N ILE A 117 -5.50 -15.39 2.63
CA ILE A 117 -6.54 -15.63 3.65
C ILE A 117 -7.44 -16.80 3.25
N MET A 118 -7.89 -16.85 1.99
CA MET A 118 -8.79 -17.93 1.53
C MET A 118 -8.12 -19.31 1.57
N VAL A 119 -6.82 -19.39 1.24
CA VAL A 119 -6.05 -20.63 1.31
C VAL A 119 -5.81 -21.05 2.77
N GLY A 120 -5.53 -20.08 3.64
CA GLY A 120 -5.21 -20.31 5.05
C GLY A 120 -6.42 -20.47 5.97
N LEU A 121 -7.65 -20.29 5.49
CA LEU A 121 -8.86 -20.27 6.31
C LEU A 121 -9.09 -21.55 7.13
N ASN A 122 -8.61 -22.70 6.63
CA ASN A 122 -8.70 -23.98 7.34
C ASN A 122 -7.78 -24.05 8.58
N ASN A 123 -6.88 -23.08 8.77
CA ASN A 123 -6.04 -22.96 9.97
C ASN A 123 -6.74 -22.21 11.13
N ILE A 124 -7.98 -21.79 10.93
CA ILE A 124 -8.91 -21.35 11.97
C ILE A 124 -9.81 -22.55 12.27
N GLU A 125 -9.89 -23.00 13.51
CA GLU A 125 -10.75 -24.12 13.89
C GLU A 125 -12.20 -23.65 14.12
N SER A 126 -12.35 -22.49 14.77
CA SER A 126 -13.63 -21.85 15.04
C SER A 126 -14.37 -21.46 13.75
N GLU A 127 -15.52 -22.08 13.50
CA GLU A 127 -16.36 -21.76 12.35
C GLU A 127 -16.92 -20.34 12.40
N GLU A 128 -17.20 -19.82 13.59
CA GLU A 128 -17.65 -18.44 13.80
C GLU A 128 -16.59 -17.45 13.31
N GLU A 129 -15.33 -17.68 13.64
CA GLU A 129 -14.21 -16.82 13.21
C GLU A 129 -13.96 -16.92 11.71
N LYS A 130 -14.10 -18.11 11.11
CA LYS A 130 -14.04 -18.24 9.64
C LYS A 130 -15.11 -17.40 8.95
N ILE A 131 -16.35 -17.48 9.42
CA ILE A 131 -17.47 -16.71 8.87
C ILE A 131 -17.18 -15.21 9.02
N ARG A 132 -16.71 -14.77 10.19
CA ARG A 132 -16.36 -13.37 10.45
C ARG A 132 -15.30 -12.84 9.47
N VAL A 133 -14.23 -13.60 9.24
CA VAL A 133 -13.18 -13.25 8.27
C VAL A 133 -13.71 -13.24 6.84
N LEU A 134 -14.52 -14.24 6.46
CA LEU A 134 -15.13 -14.32 5.13
C LEU A 134 -16.05 -13.13 4.85
N ASP A 135 -16.88 -12.75 5.82
CA ASP A 135 -17.77 -11.60 5.73
C ASP A 135 -16.98 -10.31 5.51
N ALA A 136 -15.92 -10.08 6.29
CA ALA A 136 -15.04 -8.91 6.09
C ALA A 136 -14.48 -8.86 4.65
N VAL A 137 -14.02 -10.00 4.12
CA VAL A 137 -13.47 -10.12 2.76
C VAL A 137 -14.53 -9.90 1.67
N GLN A 138 -15.79 -10.30 1.92
CA GLN A 138 -16.90 -10.14 0.98
C GLN A 138 -17.48 -8.73 0.99
N PHE A 139 -17.78 -8.17 2.17
CA PHE A 139 -18.44 -6.86 2.31
C PHE A 139 -17.57 -5.68 1.90
N ARG A 140 -16.23 -5.81 1.99
CA ARG A 140 -15.31 -4.81 1.40
C ARG A 140 -15.61 -4.52 -0.07
N ARG A 141 -16.06 -5.53 -0.82
CA ARG A 141 -16.39 -5.41 -2.25
C ARG A 141 -17.65 -4.57 -2.49
N ILE A 142 -18.55 -4.47 -1.52
CA ILE A 142 -19.82 -3.73 -1.65
C ILE A 142 -19.60 -2.23 -1.36
N GLY A 143 -18.81 -1.90 -0.34
CA GLY A 143 -18.52 -0.51 0.03
C GLY A 143 -17.76 0.28 -1.05
N VAL A 144 -16.82 -0.35 -1.75
CA VAL A 144 -16.06 0.29 -2.86
C VAL A 144 -16.97 0.57 -4.07
N ASN A 145 -17.90 -0.34 -4.39
CA ASN A 145 -18.83 -0.16 -5.50
C ASN A 145 -19.91 0.89 -5.21
N ALA A 146 -20.35 1.03 -3.95
CA ALA A 146 -21.29 2.07 -3.54
C ALA A 146 -20.67 3.48 -3.66
N ALA A 147 -19.42 3.66 -3.23
CA ALA A 147 -18.71 4.95 -3.32
C ALA A 147 -18.40 5.39 -4.76
N MET A 148 -18.28 4.45 -5.71
CA MET A 148 -18.13 4.77 -7.13
C MET A 148 -19.46 5.14 -7.81
N GLY A 149 -20.61 4.65 -7.31
CA GLY A 149 -21.93 4.97 -7.85
C GLY A 149 -22.37 6.42 -7.60
N GLU A 150 -21.99 7.02 -6.47
CA GLU A 150 -22.39 8.40 -6.12
C GLU A 150 -21.63 9.48 -6.91
N ARG A 151 -20.45 9.18 -7.47
CA ARG A 151 -19.65 10.16 -8.23
C ARG A 151 -20.10 10.38 -9.68
N MET A 152 -21.03 9.57 -10.20
CA MET A 152 -21.53 9.72 -11.58
C MET A 152 -22.91 10.37 -11.70
N GLY A 153 -23.57 10.72 -10.58
CA GLY A 153 -24.92 11.29 -10.59
C GLY A 153 -25.00 12.82 -10.49
N GLY A 154 -23.88 13.56 -10.53
CA GLY A 154 -23.83 14.99 -10.20
C GLY A 154 -23.61 15.96 -11.37
N ALA A 155 -23.90 15.57 -12.61
CA ALA A 155 -23.64 16.40 -13.79
C ALA A 155 -24.88 16.55 -14.70
N GLU A 156 -26.05 16.83 -14.12
CA GLU A 156 -27.19 17.38 -14.85
C GLU A 156 -27.93 18.36 -13.93
N GLU A 157 -27.49 19.62 -13.92
CA GLU A 157 -28.33 20.80 -13.63
C GLU A 157 -27.71 22.06 -14.25
#